data_AF-A0A354ZIM7-F1
#
_entry.id   AF-A0A354ZIM7-F1
#
_cell.length_a   1.000
_cell.length_b   1.000
_cell.length_c   1.000
_cell.angle_alpha   90.00
_cell.angle_beta   90.00
_cell.angle_gamma   90.00
#
_symmetry.space_group_name_H-M   'P 1'
#
loop_
_entity.id
_entity.type
_entity.pdbx_description
1 polymer ?
#
loop_
_entity_poly.entity_id
_entity_poly.type
_entity_poly.pdbx_seq_one_letter_code
_entity_poly.pdbx_strand_id
1 'polypeptide(L)'
;MPRDALNRRIDMRVDQMVADGLAREVGGLLRMGYNPEATAMQAIGYKEFALYLAGRETLEQAVDAVKLETRKYAKRQMTWFRKHHDITWLDMEEFSGPSDVAEEIMLRLADWMEEVDITLGRHERR
;
A
#
# COMPACT_ATOMS: atom_id res chain seq x y z
N MET A 1 4.21 2.28 14.07
CA MET A 1 2.89 2.93 13.95
C MET A 1 1.78 2.04 14.52
N PRO A 2 0.98 2.57 15.45
CA PRO A 2 -0.20 1.95 16.01
C PRO A 2 -1.27 1.65 14.96
N ARG A 3 -2.02 0.56 15.18
CA ARG A 3 -3.05 0.07 14.27
C ARG A 3 -4.13 1.12 13.98
N ASP A 4 -4.52 1.90 14.97
CA ASP A 4 -5.59 2.89 14.82
C ASP A 4 -5.15 4.09 13.97
N ALA A 5 -3.89 4.51 14.11
CA ALA A 5 -3.31 5.54 13.26
C ALA A 5 -3.25 5.07 11.80
N LEU A 6 -2.84 3.81 11.56
CA LEU A 6 -2.83 3.23 10.21
C LEU A 6 -4.23 3.16 9.60
N ASN A 7 -5.23 2.72 10.37
CA ASN A 7 -6.62 2.65 9.90
C ASN A 7 -7.14 4.04 9.51
N ARG A 8 -6.89 5.07 10.32
CA ARG A 8 -7.28 6.45 9.98
C ARG A 8 -6.64 6.94 8.69
N ARG A 9 -5.33 6.68 8.50
CA ARG A 9 -4.64 7.05 7.25
C ARG A 9 -5.18 6.32 6.03
N ILE A 10 -5.54 5.04 6.18
CA ILE A 10 -6.19 4.26 5.12
C ILE A 10 -7.53 4.90 4.75
N ASP A 11 -8.35 5.24 5.74
CA ASP A 11 -9.68 5.80 5.51
C ASP A 11 -9.59 7.14 4.80
N MET A 12 -8.72 8.03 5.28
CA MET A 12 -8.43 9.32 4.61
C MET A 12 -7.93 9.14 3.17
N ARG A 13 -7.08 8.15 2.92
CA ARG A 13 -6.58 7.87 1.56
C ARG A 13 -7.72 7.43 0.65
N VAL A 14 -8.62 6.58 1.12
CA VAL A 14 -9.77 6.15 0.33
C VAL A 14 -10.70 7.33 0.04
N ASP A 15 -10.98 8.17 1.03
CA ASP A 15 -11.78 9.38 0.82
C ASP A 15 -11.15 10.31 -0.24
N GLN A 16 -9.82 10.47 -0.21
CA GLN A 16 -9.10 11.22 -1.22
C GLN A 16 -9.19 10.56 -2.62
N MET A 17 -9.06 9.24 -2.73
CA MET A 17 -9.22 8.53 -4.02
C MET A 17 -10.60 8.79 -4.64
N VAL A 18 -11.65 8.84 -3.82
CA VAL A 18 -13.01 9.16 -4.29
C VAL A 18 -13.09 10.60 -4.77
N ALA A 19 -12.55 11.54 -4.00
CA ALA A 19 -12.51 12.96 -4.36
C ALA A 19 -11.73 13.21 -5.65
N ASP A 20 -10.63 12.47 -5.87
CA ASP A 20 -9.80 12.55 -7.07
C ASP A 20 -10.47 11.91 -8.30
N GLY A 21 -11.58 11.19 -8.11
CA GLY A 21 -12.43 10.70 -9.18
C GLY A 21 -12.31 9.21 -9.48
N LEU A 22 -12.06 8.36 -8.48
CA LEU A 22 -12.05 6.90 -8.64
C LEU A 22 -13.29 6.36 -9.39
N ALA A 23 -14.50 6.84 -9.05
CA ALA A 23 -15.71 6.44 -9.77
C ALA A 23 -15.67 6.80 -11.28
N ARG A 24 -15.09 7.95 -11.61
CA ARG A 24 -14.94 8.41 -13.00
C ARG A 24 -13.93 7.53 -13.75
N GLU A 25 -12.83 7.19 -13.11
CA GLU A 25 -11.81 6.30 -13.65
C GLU A 25 -12.40 4.91 -13.95
N VAL A 26 -13.01 4.25 -12.96
CA VAL A 26 -13.62 2.93 -13.12
C VAL A 26 -14.73 2.96 -14.18
N GLY A 27 -15.59 3.98 -14.16
CA GLY A 27 -16.62 4.14 -15.18
C GLY A 27 -16.05 4.38 -16.58
N GLY A 28 -14.90 5.04 -16.69
CA GLY A 28 -14.16 5.20 -17.95
C GLY A 28 -13.73 3.86 -18.51
N LEU A 29 -13.10 3.02 -17.69
CA LEU A 29 -12.67 1.68 -18.08
C LEU A 29 -13.84 0.80 -18.53
N LEU A 30 -14.95 0.81 -17.78
CA LEU A 30 -16.14 0.04 -18.17
C LEU A 30 -16.71 0.50 -19.51
N ARG A 31 -16.76 1.82 -19.77
CA ARG A 31 -17.20 2.37 -21.07
C ARG A 31 -16.27 2.03 -22.22
N MET A 32 -14.96 1.85 -21.95
CA MET A 32 -13.99 1.38 -22.94
C MET A 32 -14.15 -0.13 -23.26
N GLY A 33 -15.04 -0.83 -22.56
CA GLY A 33 -15.30 -2.26 -22.79
C GLY A 33 -14.36 -3.19 -22.02
N TYR A 34 -13.60 -2.70 -21.04
CA TYR A 34 -12.81 -3.58 -20.18
C TYR A 34 -13.72 -4.52 -19.39
N ASN A 35 -13.41 -5.82 -19.43
CA ASN A 35 -14.17 -6.85 -18.71
C ASN A 35 -14.10 -6.58 -17.19
N PRO A 36 -15.23 -6.43 -16.47
CA PRO A 36 -15.25 -6.28 -15.02
C PRO A 36 -14.57 -7.44 -14.27
N GLU A 37 -14.51 -8.63 -14.86
CA GLU A 37 -13.86 -9.81 -14.27
C GLU A 37 -12.35 -9.89 -14.57
N ALA A 38 -11.81 -8.96 -15.36
CA ALA A 38 -10.37 -8.91 -15.62
C ALA A 38 -9.60 -8.73 -14.31
N THR A 39 -8.41 -9.34 -14.20
CA THR A 39 -7.59 -9.30 -12.98
C THR A 39 -7.34 -7.88 -12.46
N ALA A 40 -7.11 -6.91 -13.36
CA ALA A 40 -6.95 -5.51 -12.98
C ALA A 40 -8.22 -4.90 -12.37
N MET A 41 -9.40 -5.25 -12.90
CA MET A 41 -10.70 -4.79 -12.39
C MET A 41 -11.09 -5.45 -11.05
N GLN A 42 -10.41 -6.52 -10.66
CA GLN A 42 -10.59 -7.18 -9.37
C GLN A 42 -9.75 -6.55 -8.24
N ALA A 43 -8.96 -5.52 -8.55
CA ALA A 43 -8.24 -4.75 -7.55
C ALA A 43 -9.20 -4.05 -6.57
N ILE A 44 -8.76 -3.92 -5.31
CA ILE A 44 -9.50 -3.19 -4.27
C ILE A 44 -9.68 -1.73 -4.72
N GLY A 45 -10.91 -1.26 -4.75
CA GLY A 45 -11.29 0.05 -5.31
C GLY A 45 -12.01 -0.08 -6.65
N TYR A 46 -11.64 -1.04 -7.50
CA TYR A 46 -12.22 -1.16 -8.84
C TYR A 46 -13.48 -2.01 -8.83
N LYS A 47 -13.43 -3.20 -8.23
CA LYS A 47 -14.59 -4.10 -8.17
C LYS A 47 -15.73 -3.52 -7.34
N GLU A 48 -15.43 -2.84 -6.23
CA GLU A 48 -16.43 -2.19 -5.38
C GLU A 48 -17.13 -1.05 -6.15
N PHE A 49 -16.36 -0.20 -6.85
CA PHE A 49 -16.94 0.87 -7.65
C PHE A 49 -17.63 0.37 -8.91
N ALA A 50 -17.24 -0.79 -9.47
CA ALA A 50 -17.97 -1.42 -10.55
C ALA A 50 -19.37 -1.87 -10.11
N LEU A 51 -19.54 -2.36 -8.88
CA LEU A 51 -20.85 -2.70 -8.31
C LEU A 51 -21.73 -1.45 -8.11
N TYR A 52 -21.15 -0.38 -7.58
CA TYR A 52 -21.81 0.92 -7.46
C TYR A 52 -22.27 1.45 -8.83
N LEU A 53 -21.40 1.43 -9.84
CA LEU A 53 -21.71 1.91 -11.19
C LEU A 53 -22.73 1.01 -11.92
N ALA A 54 -22.83 -0.27 -11.53
CA ALA A 54 -23.87 -1.17 -11.98
C ALA A 54 -25.21 -1.01 -11.24
N GLY A 55 -25.30 -0.07 -10.28
CA GLY A 55 -26.49 0.19 -9.47
C GLY A 55 -26.80 -0.90 -8.44
N ARG A 56 -25.82 -1.75 -8.10
CA ARG A 56 -26.00 -2.86 -7.13
C ARG A 56 -25.73 -2.46 -5.69
N GLU A 57 -24.96 -1.39 -5.48
CA GLU A 57 -24.59 -0.84 -4.18
C GLU A 57 -24.66 0.70 -4.24
N THR A 58 -24.83 1.35 -3.08
CA THR A 58 -24.71 2.81 -2.99
C THR A 58 -23.24 3.24 -3.01
N LEU A 59 -23.00 4.54 -3.22
CA LEU A 59 -21.65 5.09 -3.16
C LEU A 59 -21.02 4.85 -1.79
N GLU A 60 -21.78 5.07 -0.72
CA GLU A 60 -21.35 4.89 0.66
C GLU A 60 -20.94 3.43 0.93
N GLN A 61 -21.75 2.47 0.45
CA GLN A 61 -21.44 1.04 0.57
C GLN A 61 -20.14 0.67 -0.14
N ALA A 62 -19.93 1.17 -1.36
CA ALA A 62 -18.69 0.95 -2.09
C ALA A 62 -17.48 1.56 -1.36
N VAL A 63 -17.60 2.79 -0.85
CA VAL A 63 -16.52 3.45 -0.09
C VAL A 63 -16.16 2.68 1.18
N ASP A 64 -17.16 2.27 1.95
CA ASP A 64 -16.95 1.49 3.17
C ASP A 64 -16.33 0.12 2.88
N ALA A 65 -16.73 -0.51 1.78
CA ALA A 65 -16.13 -1.76 1.32
C ALA A 65 -14.65 -1.59 0.97
N VAL A 66 -14.28 -0.53 0.22
CA VAL A 66 -12.87 -0.22 -0.10
C VAL A 66 -12.05 0.02 1.17
N LYS A 67 -12.56 0.80 2.12
CA LYS A 67 -11.90 1.04 3.41
C LYS A 67 -11.67 -0.26 4.17
N LEU A 68 -12.70 -1.09 4.28
CA LEU A 68 -12.62 -2.38 4.96
C LEU A 68 -11.61 -3.33 4.31
N GLU A 69 -11.69 -3.53 3.00
CA GLU A 69 -10.80 -4.44 2.28
C GLU A 69 -9.35 -3.94 2.27
N THR A 70 -9.14 -2.63 2.21
CA THR A 70 -7.80 -2.04 2.32
C THR A 70 -7.19 -2.31 3.71
N ARG A 71 -7.96 -2.16 4.79
CA ARG A 71 -7.49 -2.50 6.15
C ARG A 71 -7.20 -4.00 6.31
N LYS A 72 -8.04 -4.87 5.76
CA LYS A 72 -7.79 -6.33 5.74
C LYS A 72 -6.53 -6.65 4.95
N TYR A 73 -6.32 -6.00 3.81
CA TYR A 73 -5.13 -6.18 2.97
C TYR A 73 -3.87 -5.73 3.71
N ALA A 74 -3.87 -4.54 4.32
CA ALA A 74 -2.76 -4.07 5.15
C ALA A 74 -2.43 -5.04 6.29
N LYS A 75 -3.46 -5.58 6.98
CA LYS A 75 -3.26 -6.63 7.99
C LYS A 75 -2.60 -7.88 7.41
N ARG A 76 -3.06 -8.36 6.24
CA ARG A 76 -2.48 -9.53 5.56
C ARG A 76 -1.02 -9.29 5.18
N GLN A 77 -0.69 -8.11 4.63
CA GLN A 77 0.68 -7.72 4.33
C GLN A 77 1.54 -7.76 5.60
N MET A 78 1.05 -7.19 6.71
CA MET A 78 1.80 -7.23 7.96
C MET A 78 2.01 -8.64 8.50
N THR A 79 0.99 -9.48 8.45
CA THR A 79 1.12 -10.89 8.85
C THR A 79 2.10 -11.63 7.97
N TRP A 80 2.16 -11.33 6.67
CA TRP A 80 3.12 -11.94 5.75
C TRP A 80 4.55 -11.51 6.07
N PHE A 81 4.81 -10.20 6.15
CA PHE A 81 6.15 -9.68 6.47
C PHE A 81 6.64 -10.11 7.85
N ARG A 82 5.78 -10.24 8.86
CA ARG A 82 6.19 -10.73 10.20
C ARG A 82 6.74 -12.16 10.21
N LYS A 83 6.53 -12.95 9.15
CA LYS A 83 7.11 -14.29 9.01
C LYS A 83 8.57 -14.27 8.54
N HIS A 84 9.06 -13.11 8.10
CA HIS A 84 10.41 -12.90 7.62
C HIS A 84 11.26 -12.27 8.73
N HIS A 85 12.30 -12.97 9.15
CA HIS A 85 13.18 -12.57 10.25
C HIS A 85 14.29 -11.60 9.80
N ASP A 86 14.53 -11.54 8.49
CA ASP A 86 15.49 -10.68 7.80
C ASP A 86 14.96 -9.26 7.53
N ILE A 87 13.72 -8.97 7.92
CA ILE A 87 13.12 -7.64 7.76
C ILE A 87 13.49 -6.76 8.93
N THR A 88 14.19 -5.67 8.63
CA THR A 88 14.41 -4.58 9.56
C THR A 88 13.22 -3.63 9.57
N TRP A 89 12.54 -3.53 10.72
CA TRP A 89 11.38 -2.67 10.90
C TRP A 89 11.79 -1.24 11.25
N LEU A 90 11.12 -0.26 10.64
CA LEU A 90 11.20 1.15 11.00
C LEU A 90 9.86 1.59 11.58
N ASP A 91 9.86 2.11 12.82
CA ASP A 91 8.67 2.74 13.36
C ASP A 91 8.61 4.19 12.91
N MET A 92 7.68 4.48 12.00
CA MET A 92 7.44 5.83 11.49
C MET A 92 7.12 6.89 12.57
N GLU A 93 6.79 6.51 13.81
CA GLU A 93 6.59 7.46 14.92
C GLU A 93 7.89 7.96 15.56
N GLU A 94 9.02 7.31 15.27
CA GLU A 94 10.35 7.72 15.76
C GLU A 94 10.97 8.84 14.89
N PHE A 95 10.34 9.18 13.77
CA PHE A 95 10.89 10.11 12.78
C PHE A 95 10.00 11.34 12.63
N SER A 96 10.62 12.51 12.41
CA SER A 96 9.90 13.79 12.29
C SER A 96 9.28 13.97 10.90
N GLY A 97 9.76 13.23 9.90
CA GLY A 97 9.24 13.29 8.55
C GLY A 97 9.94 12.34 7.57
N PRO A 98 9.56 12.39 6.29
CA PRO A 98 10.11 11.49 5.26
C PRO A 98 11.61 11.62 5.05
N SER A 99 12.19 12.81 5.26
CA SER A 99 13.63 13.04 5.12
C SER A 99 14.43 12.24 6.14
N ASP A 100 14.04 12.30 7.42
CA ASP A 100 14.70 11.55 8.50
C ASP A 100 14.62 10.03 8.25
N VAL A 101 13.46 9.55 7.79
CA VAL A 101 13.28 8.13 7.44
C VAL A 101 14.17 7.73 6.27
N ALA A 102 14.30 8.59 5.26
CA ALA A 102 15.16 8.32 4.11
C ALA A 102 16.63 8.28 4.52
N GLU A 103 17.07 9.19 5.39
CA GLU A 103 18.43 9.19 5.95
C GLU A 103 18.73 7.89 6.71
N GLU A 104 17.81 7.45 7.57
CA GLU A 104 17.94 6.19 8.30
C GLU A 104 18.01 4.97 7.36
N ILE A 105 17.18 4.94 6.32
CA ILE A 105 17.24 3.88 5.30
C ILE A 105 18.61 3.88 4.61
N MET A 106 19.14 5.05 4.26
CA MET A 106 20.44 5.17 3.60
C MET A 106 21.58 4.69 4.51
N LEU A 107 21.55 5.01 5.80
CA LEU A 107 22.54 4.53 6.78
C LEU A 107 22.52 3.00 6.87
N ARG A 108 21.35 2.39 7.05
CA ARG A 108 21.23 0.92 7.13
C ARG A 108 21.65 0.21 5.86
N LEU A 109 21.39 0.79 4.70
CA LEU A 109 21.85 0.25 3.43
C LEU A 109 23.37 0.33 3.28
N ALA A 110 23.99 1.42 3.74
CA ALA A 110 25.45 1.55 3.73
C ALA A 110 26.11 0.48 4.62
N ASP A 111 25.63 0.33 5.86
CA ASP A 111 26.12 -0.70 6.80
C ASP A 111 25.96 -2.11 6.20
N TRP A 112 24.79 -2.40 5.63
CA TRP A 112 24.54 -3.68 4.97
C TRP A 112 25.47 -3.92 3.77
N MET A 113 25.74 -2.89 2.97
CA MET A 113 26.67 -3.00 1.84
C MET A 113 28.10 -3.28 2.31
N GLU A 114 28.56 -2.64 3.39
CA GLU A 114 29.89 -2.92 3.97
C GLU A 114 29.99 -4.36 4.49
N GLU A 115 28.99 -4.84 5.23
CA GLU A 115 28.93 -6.22 5.70
C GLU A 115 28.97 -7.24 4.54
N VAL A 116 28.23 -6.96 3.46
CA VAL A 116 28.20 -7.80 2.26
C VAL A 116 29.55 -7.79 1.54
N ASP A 117 30.20 -6.63 1.39
CA ASP A 117 31.51 -6.53 0.73
C ASP A 117 32.62 -7.23 1.54
N ILE A 118 32.56 -7.17 2.88
CA ILE A 118 33.43 -7.95 3.77
C ILE A 118 33.17 -9.45 3.58
N THR A 119 31.90 -9.87 3.58
CA THR A 119 31.51 -11.28 3.46
C THR A 119 31.87 -11.87 2.09
N LEU A 120 31.88 -11.07 1.03
CA LEU A 120 32.24 -11.47 -0.33
C LEU A 120 33.74 -11.34 -0.64
N GLY A 121 34.58 -10.94 0.33
CA GLY A 121 36.03 -10.83 0.15
C GLY A 121 36.47 -9.80 -0.89
N ARG A 122 35.65 -8.77 -1.17
CA ARG A 122 35.97 -7.73 -2.17
C ARG A 122 36.98 -6.69 -1.68
N HIS A 123 37.46 -6.80 -0.44
CA HIS A 123 38.36 -5.81 0.16
C HIS A 123 39.84 -5.90 -0.26
N GLU A 124 40.24 -6.85 -1.11
CA GLU A 124 41.63 -6.94 -1.61
C GLU A 124 41.77 -6.61 -3.10
N ARG A 125 41.32 -5.43 -3.55
CA ARG A 125 41.85 -4.79 -4.77
C ARG A 125 41.76 -3.27 -4.71
N ARG A 126 42.60 -2.64 -3.88
CA ARG A 126 43.16 -1.31 -4.15
C ARG A 126 44.53 -1.19 -3.51
#